data_AF-A0A7V6ALL0-F1
#
_entry.id   AF-A0A7V6ALL0-F1
#
_cell.length_a   1.000
_cell.length_b   1.000
_cell.length_c   1.000
_cell.angle_alpha   90.00
_cell.angle_beta   90.00
_cell.angle_gamma   90.00
#
_symmetry.space_group_name_H-M   'P 1'
#
loop_
_entity.id
_entity.type
_entity.pdbx_description
1 polymer ?
#
loop_
_entity_poly.entity_id
_entity_poly.type
_entity_poly.pdbx_seq_one_letter_code
_entity_poly.pdbx_strand_id
1 'polypeptide(L)'
;MLEIQSKDFEREVLQKERVVVDFYSTECPPCEALAPKFEELSRLYGDKIHFVKIFRQGNRELTSRLGVSSSPTVLFFKNGKQTGEVLTGAIKKSDISRHLDSLLSADEQLVVHARIKPVQSSCDVLILGGGPAALTASIYLAQAKLKTVVVDTGLAGGQVSFTHKVSNYPGFPDPLAGYELAHRMTEQAKKAGVVMRLAVDVTSVDLNNKQVIIDDNETLVAKRIIIATGASPRPLNIPGEKELKGKGISYCATCDAKYYQNKEVVVIGGGNSAVEESDFISRFVASITMVHQFDALTANKEAQEKCFANEKIKILFSHEPRAFEKNGDKIITLVEHLPTGEKKQLVSDGVFVFAGMRPNLEMIKEKIAMDEWGYIKTDDDMHTSIAGVFAAGDVVSKKYRQITTAVADGTIAAMAISKELQ
;
A
#
# COMPACT_ATOMS: atom_id res chain seq x y z
N MET A 1 -28.47 9.30 5.50
CA MET A 1 -27.33 9.25 6.43
C MET A 1 -27.43 10.42 7.39
N LEU A 2 -27.34 10.16 8.69
CA LEU A 2 -27.53 11.17 9.74
C LEU A 2 -26.20 11.49 10.43
N GLU A 3 -25.85 12.78 10.56
CA GLU A 3 -24.76 13.18 11.45
C GLU A 3 -25.30 13.37 12.87
N ILE A 4 -24.65 12.75 13.86
CA ILE A 4 -25.10 12.77 15.25
C ILE A 4 -24.00 13.25 16.19
N GLN A 5 -24.40 13.75 17.36
CA GLN A 5 -23.48 14.13 18.44
C GLN A 5 -23.52 13.08 19.56
N SER A 6 -22.58 13.16 20.50
CA SER A 6 -22.45 12.20 21.60
C SER A 6 -23.72 12.03 22.42
N LYS A 7 -24.52 13.10 22.57
CA LYS A 7 -25.80 13.09 23.27
C LYS A 7 -26.88 12.23 22.58
N ASP A 8 -26.77 12.05 21.27
CA ASP A 8 -27.72 11.29 20.46
C ASP A 8 -27.32 9.80 20.35
N PHE A 9 -26.12 9.43 20.79
CA PHE A 9 -25.54 8.09 20.60
C PHE A 9 -26.41 6.97 21.19
N GLU A 10 -26.98 7.19 22.37
CA GLU A 10 -27.89 6.22 23.01
C GLU A 10 -29.10 5.93 22.10
N ARG A 11 -29.76 6.98 21.61
CA ARG A 11 -31.00 6.90 20.82
C ARG A 11 -30.76 6.39 19.40
N GLU A 12 -29.72 6.89 18.74
CA GLU A 12 -29.47 6.63 17.31
C GLU A 12 -28.56 5.43 17.08
N VAL A 13 -27.82 4.96 18.09
CA VAL A 13 -26.92 3.80 17.97
C VAL A 13 -27.35 2.65 18.87
N LEU A 14 -27.45 2.87 20.18
CA LEU A 14 -27.63 1.77 21.13
C LEU A 14 -29.06 1.22 21.19
N GLN A 15 -30.06 2.06 20.93
CA GLN A 15 -31.47 1.66 20.92
C GLN A 15 -31.98 1.17 19.56
N LYS A 16 -31.13 1.14 18.52
CA LYS A 16 -31.48 0.65 17.19
C LYS A 16 -31.05 -0.80 17.03
N GLU A 17 -31.77 -1.54 16.18
CA GLU A 17 -31.50 -2.95 15.93
C GLU A 17 -30.14 -3.16 15.24
N ARG A 18 -29.83 -2.37 14.20
CA ARG A 18 -28.64 -2.52 13.35
C ARG A 18 -28.11 -1.16 12.95
N VAL A 19 -26.87 -0.85 13.30
CA VAL A 19 -26.27 0.47 13.04
C VAL A 19 -24.84 0.34 12.57
N VAL A 20 -24.45 1.19 11.64
CA VAL A 20 -23.06 1.43 11.26
C VAL A 20 -22.72 2.89 11.49
N VAL A 21 -21.56 3.13 12.12
CA VAL A 21 -21.10 4.44 12.55
C VAL A 21 -19.76 4.75 11.89
N ASP A 22 -19.69 5.81 11.08
CA ASP A 22 -18.43 6.36 10.56
C ASP A 22 -17.95 7.55 11.43
N PHE A 23 -16.83 7.36 12.12
CA PHE A 23 -16.11 8.39 12.85
C PHE A 23 -15.11 9.10 11.95
N TYR A 24 -15.49 10.28 11.47
CA TYR A 24 -14.75 11.01 10.45
C TYR A 24 -14.07 12.26 11.02
N SER A 25 -13.19 12.84 10.20
CA SER A 25 -12.53 14.13 10.40
C SER A 25 -12.61 14.94 9.10
N THR A 26 -12.60 16.28 9.18
CA THR A 26 -12.69 17.18 8.02
C THR A 26 -11.39 17.30 7.23
N GLU A 27 -10.24 17.17 7.89
CA GLU A 27 -8.90 17.22 7.29
C GLU A 27 -8.30 15.82 7.27
N CYS A 28 -8.88 14.94 6.46
CA CYS A 28 -8.57 13.52 6.48
C CYS A 28 -8.74 12.92 5.08
N PRO A 29 -7.66 12.81 4.29
CA PRO A 29 -7.71 12.19 2.97
C PRO A 29 -8.29 10.76 2.97
N PRO A 30 -8.00 9.89 3.96
CA PRO A 30 -8.67 8.59 4.05
C PRO A 30 -10.20 8.71 4.26
N CYS A 31 -10.66 9.74 4.99
CA CYS A 31 -12.08 10.00 5.21
C CYS A 31 -12.77 10.49 3.93
N GLU A 32 -12.09 11.32 3.14
CA GLU A 32 -12.54 11.73 1.80
C GLU A 32 -12.72 10.51 0.89
N ALA A 33 -11.78 9.56 0.93
CA ALA A 33 -11.86 8.33 0.15
C ALA A 33 -12.99 7.38 0.60
N LEU A 34 -13.33 7.38 1.89
CA LEU A 34 -14.42 6.58 2.45
C LEU A 34 -15.80 7.17 2.15
N ALA A 35 -15.95 8.50 2.23
CA ALA A 35 -17.23 9.19 2.18
C ALA A 35 -18.17 8.75 1.02
N PRO A 36 -17.74 8.69 -0.25
CA PRO A 36 -18.62 8.28 -1.35
C PRO A 36 -19.06 6.81 -1.24
N LYS A 37 -18.19 5.92 -0.74
CA LYS A 37 -18.51 4.50 -0.54
C LYS A 37 -19.55 4.34 0.56
N PHE A 38 -19.37 5.08 1.65
CA PHE A 38 -20.28 5.03 2.79
C PHE A 38 -21.67 5.60 2.42
N GLU A 39 -21.71 6.64 1.58
CA GLU A 39 -22.96 7.18 1.04
C GLU A 39 -23.67 6.17 0.11
N GLU A 40 -22.94 5.53 -0.80
CA GLU A 40 -23.49 4.50 -1.68
C GLU A 40 -24.08 3.33 -0.88
N LEU A 41 -23.33 2.82 0.10
CA LEU A 41 -23.78 1.76 0.99
C LEU A 41 -24.98 2.18 1.83
N SER A 42 -25.04 3.44 2.29
CA SER A 42 -26.22 3.97 2.98
C SER A 42 -27.47 3.97 2.10
N ARG A 43 -27.34 4.12 0.77
CA ARG A 43 -28.48 4.03 -0.16
C ARG A 43 -28.89 2.57 -0.40
N LEU A 44 -27.93 1.65 -0.44
CA LEU A 44 -28.18 0.22 -0.68
C LEU A 44 -28.78 -0.49 0.55
N TYR A 45 -28.20 -0.26 1.73
CA TYR A 45 -28.54 -0.95 2.97
C TYR A 45 -29.47 -0.15 3.89
N GLY A 46 -29.76 1.12 3.58
CA GLY A 46 -30.43 2.07 4.47
C GLY A 46 -31.85 1.66 4.92
N ASP A 47 -32.54 0.81 4.16
CA ASP A 47 -33.85 0.26 4.55
C ASP A 47 -33.75 -0.74 5.71
N LYS A 48 -32.56 -1.29 5.94
CA LYS A 48 -32.30 -2.40 6.88
C LYS A 48 -31.32 -2.05 7.98
N ILE A 49 -30.40 -1.12 7.71
CA ILE A 49 -29.31 -0.74 8.60
C ILE A 49 -29.31 0.78 8.73
N HIS A 50 -29.22 1.26 9.96
CA HIS A 50 -29.13 2.69 10.23
C HIS A 50 -27.69 3.19 10.03
N PHE A 51 -27.50 4.19 9.17
CA PHE A 51 -26.19 4.78 8.88
C PHE A 51 -26.05 6.14 9.56
N VAL A 52 -25.04 6.25 10.42
CA VAL A 52 -24.73 7.50 11.12
C VAL A 52 -23.26 7.89 10.95
N LYS A 53 -23.00 9.19 11.06
CA LYS A 53 -21.66 9.77 11.08
C LYS A 53 -21.44 10.60 12.33
N ILE A 54 -20.22 10.58 12.86
CA ILE A 54 -19.82 11.36 14.03
C ILE A 54 -18.51 12.08 13.72
N PHE A 55 -18.52 13.40 13.85
CA PHE A 55 -17.30 14.19 13.77
C PHE A 55 -16.44 13.95 15.02
N ARG A 56 -15.29 13.30 14.85
CA ARG A 56 -14.47 12.78 15.96
C ARG A 56 -14.00 13.88 16.91
N GLN A 57 -13.49 15.00 16.38
CA GLN A 57 -12.91 16.08 17.17
C GLN A 57 -13.92 16.76 18.09
N GLY A 58 -15.21 16.79 17.70
CA GLY A 58 -16.30 17.32 18.51
C GLY A 58 -16.84 16.33 19.56
N ASN A 59 -16.41 15.07 19.53
CA ASN A 59 -17.00 13.97 20.30
C ASN A 59 -15.93 13.13 21.04
N ARG A 60 -14.93 13.81 21.62
CA ARG A 60 -13.72 13.18 22.17
C ARG A 60 -14.00 12.15 23.27
N GLU A 61 -14.86 12.49 24.23
CA GLU A 61 -15.22 11.59 25.33
C GLU A 61 -15.83 10.28 24.82
N LEU A 62 -16.79 10.38 23.89
CA LEU A 62 -17.40 9.21 23.26
C LEU A 62 -16.35 8.39 22.50
N THR A 63 -15.51 9.04 21.70
CA THR A 63 -14.48 8.34 20.92
C THR A 63 -13.47 7.62 21.82
N SER A 64 -13.08 8.22 22.95
CA SER A 64 -12.22 7.58 23.94
C SER A 64 -12.88 6.35 24.57
N ARG A 65 -14.17 6.47 24.94
CA ARG A 65 -14.93 5.35 25.53
C ARG A 65 -15.07 4.17 24.56
N LEU A 66 -15.15 4.45 23.26
CA LEU A 66 -15.28 3.44 22.21
C LEU A 66 -13.93 2.98 21.64
N GLY A 67 -12.80 3.48 22.15
CA GLY A 67 -11.46 3.12 21.64
C GLY A 67 -11.13 3.66 20.24
N VAL A 68 -11.82 4.70 19.79
CA VAL A 68 -11.64 5.31 18.46
C VAL A 68 -10.48 6.33 18.48
N SER A 69 -9.29 5.85 18.09
CA SER A 69 -8.05 6.64 18.11
C SER A 69 -7.71 7.34 16.78
N SER A 70 -8.30 6.92 15.66
CA SER A 70 -8.02 7.44 14.32
C SER A 70 -9.28 7.76 13.52
N SER A 71 -9.12 8.46 12.39
CA SER A 71 -10.18 8.65 11.40
C SER A 71 -9.69 8.24 10.00
N PRO A 72 -10.58 7.68 9.16
CA PRO A 72 -11.91 7.22 9.53
C PRO A 72 -11.82 5.97 10.41
N THR A 73 -12.82 5.78 11.26
CA THR A 73 -13.04 4.53 11.98
C THR A 73 -14.50 4.14 11.79
N VAL A 74 -14.76 2.92 11.31
CA VAL A 74 -16.13 2.41 11.14
C VAL A 74 -16.41 1.33 12.18
N LEU A 75 -17.49 1.51 12.93
CA LEU A 75 -17.99 0.57 13.93
C LEU A 75 -19.37 0.03 13.54
N PHE A 76 -19.64 -1.21 13.91
CA PHE A 76 -20.92 -1.90 13.64
C PHE A 76 -21.59 -2.30 14.95
N PHE A 77 -22.91 -2.10 15.04
CA PHE A 77 -23.71 -2.41 16.22
C PHE A 77 -24.92 -3.26 15.85
N LYS A 78 -25.24 -4.23 16.72
CA LYS A 78 -26.46 -5.03 16.67
C LYS A 78 -27.10 -5.09 18.06
N ASN A 79 -28.35 -4.65 18.19
CA ASN A 79 -29.09 -4.59 19.45
C ASN A 79 -28.29 -3.92 20.58
N GLY A 80 -27.69 -2.77 20.27
CA GLY A 80 -26.89 -1.98 21.21
C GLY A 80 -25.50 -2.55 21.56
N LYS A 81 -25.10 -3.69 20.98
CA LYS A 81 -23.76 -4.26 21.20
C LYS A 81 -22.88 -4.02 19.97
N GLN A 82 -21.64 -3.59 20.20
CA GLN A 82 -20.65 -3.54 19.13
C GLN A 82 -20.33 -4.96 18.65
N THR A 83 -20.23 -5.13 17.33
CA THR A 83 -19.98 -6.40 16.65
C THR A 83 -18.98 -6.20 15.52
N GLY A 84 -18.37 -7.29 15.04
CA GLY A 84 -17.45 -7.23 13.90
C GLY A 84 -16.10 -6.59 14.20
N GLU A 85 -15.29 -6.46 13.15
CA GLU A 85 -13.99 -5.81 13.20
C GLU A 85 -14.13 -4.28 13.21
N VAL A 86 -13.23 -3.59 13.91
CA VAL A 86 -13.08 -2.14 13.85
C VAL A 86 -12.28 -1.79 12.60
N LEU A 87 -12.94 -1.18 11.61
CA LEU A 87 -12.27 -0.82 10.36
C LEU A 87 -11.62 0.57 10.50
N THR A 88 -10.35 0.71 10.11
CA THR A 88 -9.60 1.97 10.20
C THR A 88 -8.72 2.21 8.97
N GLY A 89 -8.36 3.49 8.72
CA GLY A 89 -7.40 3.85 7.68
C GLY A 89 -7.96 3.76 6.25
N ALA A 90 -7.31 2.98 5.39
CA ALA A 90 -7.70 2.79 3.98
C ALA A 90 -8.85 1.78 3.85
N ILE A 91 -10.04 2.17 4.32
CA ILE A 91 -11.21 1.27 4.40
C ILE A 91 -11.79 1.05 3.00
N LYS A 92 -11.92 -0.22 2.61
CA LYS A 92 -12.52 -0.65 1.35
C LYS A 92 -14.04 -0.81 1.47
N LYS A 93 -14.73 -0.67 0.34
CA LYS A 93 -16.18 -0.86 0.28
C LYS A 93 -16.56 -2.31 0.63
N SER A 94 -15.84 -3.30 0.10
CA SER A 94 -16.09 -4.72 0.35
C SER A 94 -15.96 -5.10 1.83
N ASP A 95 -15.02 -4.49 2.56
CA ASP A 95 -14.85 -4.73 4.00
C ASP A 95 -16.05 -4.23 4.79
N ILE A 96 -16.63 -3.09 4.40
CA ILE A 96 -17.87 -2.59 5.00
C ILE A 96 -19.04 -3.49 4.60
N SER A 97 -19.20 -3.80 3.32
CA SER A 97 -20.29 -4.67 2.83
C SER A 97 -20.31 -6.02 3.53
N ARG A 98 -19.16 -6.68 3.69
CA ARG A 98 -19.03 -7.97 4.41
C ARG A 98 -19.57 -7.88 5.84
N HIS A 99 -19.28 -6.79 6.54
CA HIS A 99 -19.78 -6.58 7.89
C HIS A 99 -21.27 -6.24 7.90
N LEU A 100 -21.74 -5.41 6.97
CA LEU A 100 -23.17 -5.11 6.82
C LEU A 100 -23.97 -6.38 6.54
N ASP A 101 -23.50 -7.24 5.65
CA ASP A 101 -24.13 -8.53 5.33
C ASP A 101 -24.21 -9.44 6.56
N SER A 102 -23.18 -9.44 7.41
CA SER A 102 -23.19 -10.21 8.67
C SER A 102 -24.27 -9.75 9.67
N LEU A 103 -24.80 -8.53 9.51
CA LEU A 103 -25.91 -8.03 10.32
C LEU A 103 -27.28 -8.48 9.80
N LEU A 104 -27.37 -8.91 8.54
CA LEU A 104 -28.60 -9.29 7.82
C LEU A 104 -28.84 -10.81 7.79
N SER A 105 -30.08 -11.22 7.54
CA SER A 105 -30.38 -12.62 7.16
C SER A 105 -30.01 -12.90 5.69
N ALA A 106 -29.94 -14.18 5.30
CA ALA A 106 -29.64 -14.57 3.93
C ALA A 106 -30.64 -13.99 2.90
N ASP A 107 -31.94 -13.98 3.23
CA ASP A 107 -32.97 -13.40 2.35
C ASP A 107 -32.81 -11.89 2.20
N GLU A 108 -32.42 -11.20 3.27
CA GLU A 108 -32.16 -9.76 3.24
C GLU A 108 -30.93 -9.42 2.40
N GLN A 109 -29.87 -10.22 2.50
CA GLN A 109 -28.68 -10.08 1.65
C GLN A 109 -29.04 -10.21 0.17
N LEU A 110 -29.84 -11.22 -0.21
CA LEU A 110 -30.30 -11.41 -1.59
C LEU A 110 -31.05 -10.19 -2.12
N VAL A 111 -31.94 -9.62 -1.31
CA VAL A 111 -32.70 -8.41 -1.68
C VAL A 111 -31.79 -7.20 -1.88
N VAL A 112 -30.78 -7.01 -1.01
CA VAL A 112 -29.83 -5.90 -1.13
C VAL A 112 -28.95 -6.08 -2.37
N HIS A 113 -28.37 -7.27 -2.56
CA HIS A 113 -27.48 -7.55 -3.68
C HIS A 113 -28.19 -7.48 -5.03
N ALA A 114 -29.48 -7.84 -5.10
CA ALA A 114 -30.28 -7.67 -6.31
C ALA A 114 -30.47 -6.20 -6.75
N ARG A 115 -30.22 -5.23 -5.86
CA ARG A 115 -30.30 -3.80 -6.18
C ARG A 115 -28.98 -3.23 -6.70
N ILE A 116 -27.87 -3.96 -6.60
CA ILE A 116 -26.57 -3.53 -7.11
C ILE A 116 -26.66 -3.54 -8.64
N LYS A 117 -26.64 -2.34 -9.24
CA LYS A 117 -26.65 -2.19 -10.69
C LYS A 117 -25.21 -1.99 -11.17
N PRO A 118 -24.73 -2.80 -12.14
CA PRO A 118 -23.46 -2.54 -12.78
C PRO A 118 -23.45 -1.14 -13.41
N VAL A 119 -22.35 -0.42 -13.22
CA VAL A 119 -22.09 0.89 -13.80
C VAL A 119 -20.94 0.77 -14.77
N GLN A 120 -21.03 1.45 -15.90
CA GLN A 120 -19.91 1.56 -16.84
C GLN A 120 -19.48 3.03 -16.95
N SER A 121 -18.19 3.28 -16.74
CA SER A 121 -17.58 4.59 -16.89
C SER A 121 -16.49 4.54 -17.95
N SER A 122 -16.46 5.52 -18.86
CA SER A 122 -15.41 5.62 -19.89
C SER A 122 -14.40 6.73 -19.57
N CYS A 123 -13.15 6.53 -19.95
CA CYS A 123 -12.07 7.50 -19.85
C CYS A 123 -11.11 7.39 -21.04
N ASP A 124 -10.29 8.42 -21.27
CA ASP A 124 -9.23 8.33 -22.29
C ASP A 124 -8.10 7.46 -21.76
N VAL A 125 -7.68 7.70 -20.52
CA VAL A 125 -6.58 6.97 -19.88
C VAL A 125 -6.97 6.49 -18.49
N LEU A 126 -6.73 5.20 -18.25
CA LEU A 126 -6.86 4.57 -16.95
C LEU A 126 -5.48 4.24 -16.40
N ILE A 127 -5.21 4.62 -15.15
CA ILE A 127 -3.93 4.37 -14.49
C ILE A 127 -4.17 3.44 -13.31
N LEU A 128 -3.48 2.29 -13.30
CA LEU A 128 -3.49 1.32 -12.20
C LEU A 128 -2.33 1.61 -11.26
N GLY A 129 -2.63 1.99 -10.02
CA GLY A 129 -1.68 2.46 -9.03
C GLY A 129 -1.78 3.97 -8.78
N GLY A 130 -1.43 4.39 -7.57
CA GLY A 130 -1.54 5.75 -7.06
C GLY A 130 -0.22 6.26 -6.46
N GLY A 131 0.91 5.67 -6.85
CA GLY A 131 2.25 6.13 -6.46
C GLY A 131 2.77 7.31 -7.28
N PRO A 132 4.04 7.73 -7.07
CA PRO A 132 4.62 8.90 -7.76
C PRO A 132 4.56 8.84 -9.29
N ALA A 133 4.77 7.67 -9.89
CA ALA A 133 4.65 7.48 -11.35
C ALA A 133 3.24 7.77 -11.84
N ALA A 134 2.24 7.17 -11.19
CA ALA A 134 0.83 7.35 -11.54
C ALA A 134 0.35 8.80 -11.34
N LEU A 135 0.69 9.39 -10.19
CA LEU A 135 0.32 10.77 -9.88
C LEU A 135 0.92 11.74 -10.89
N THR A 136 2.20 11.56 -11.25
CA THR A 136 2.85 12.37 -12.28
C THR A 136 2.19 12.21 -13.64
N ALA A 137 2.01 10.96 -14.10
CA ALA A 137 1.38 10.68 -15.38
C ALA A 137 -0.01 11.32 -15.46
N SER A 138 -0.80 11.19 -14.39
CA SER A 138 -2.15 11.75 -14.31
C SER A 138 -2.20 13.28 -14.43
N ILE A 139 -1.21 13.99 -13.85
CA ILE A 139 -1.10 15.45 -13.95
C ILE A 139 -0.86 15.86 -15.40
N TYR A 140 0.10 15.23 -16.08
CA TYR A 140 0.42 15.53 -17.48
C TYR A 140 -0.76 15.24 -18.41
N LEU A 141 -1.41 14.09 -18.25
CA LEU A 141 -2.57 13.71 -19.06
C LEU A 141 -3.76 14.65 -18.85
N ALA A 142 -4.02 15.06 -17.60
CA ALA A 142 -5.06 16.02 -17.31
C ALA A 142 -4.75 17.41 -17.91
N GLN A 143 -3.49 17.85 -17.88
CA GLN A 143 -3.06 19.08 -18.57
C GLN A 143 -3.21 18.99 -20.08
N ALA A 144 -3.04 17.81 -20.66
CA ALA A 144 -3.34 17.51 -22.07
C ALA A 144 -4.85 17.40 -22.36
N LYS A 145 -5.72 17.68 -21.37
CA LYS A 145 -7.19 17.62 -21.44
C LYS A 145 -7.74 16.22 -21.73
N LEU A 146 -6.98 15.17 -21.41
CA LEU A 146 -7.44 13.79 -21.49
C LEU A 146 -8.18 13.39 -20.22
N LYS A 147 -9.37 12.81 -20.36
CA LYS A 147 -10.16 12.32 -19.23
C LYS A 147 -9.43 11.16 -18.58
N THR A 148 -8.82 11.41 -17.43
CA THR A 148 -7.91 10.48 -16.76
C THR A 148 -8.50 9.98 -15.44
N VAL A 149 -8.47 8.66 -15.24
CA VAL A 149 -8.90 8.00 -14.01
C VAL A 149 -7.73 7.26 -13.39
N VAL A 150 -7.47 7.48 -12.10
CA VAL A 150 -6.47 6.75 -11.30
C VAL A 150 -7.21 5.77 -10.39
N VAL A 151 -6.81 4.50 -10.39
CA VAL A 151 -7.34 3.43 -9.54
C VAL A 151 -6.24 2.89 -8.66
N ASP A 152 -6.45 2.83 -7.34
CA ASP A 152 -5.53 2.17 -6.42
C ASP A 152 -6.31 1.38 -5.34
N THR A 153 -5.74 0.24 -4.92
CA THR A 153 -6.31 -0.61 -3.87
C THR A 153 -6.08 -0.08 -2.47
N GLY A 154 -5.17 0.88 -2.30
CA GLY A 154 -4.94 1.69 -1.13
C GLY A 154 -5.15 3.18 -1.41
N LEU A 155 -4.58 4.01 -0.56
CA LEU A 155 -4.60 5.47 -0.73
C LEU A 155 -3.48 5.93 -1.67
N ALA A 156 -3.65 7.13 -2.21
CA ALA A 156 -2.62 7.75 -3.04
C ALA A 156 -1.31 7.98 -2.24
N GLY A 157 -0.19 7.79 -2.92
CA GLY A 157 1.17 7.91 -2.41
C GLY A 157 2.05 6.70 -2.70
N GLY A 158 1.49 5.48 -2.75
CA GLY A 158 2.28 4.27 -2.93
C GLY A 158 3.36 4.12 -1.84
N GLN A 159 4.55 3.61 -2.16
CA GLN A 159 5.59 3.34 -1.16
C GLN A 159 6.08 4.61 -0.43
N VAL A 160 6.11 5.77 -1.09
CA VAL A 160 6.66 7.00 -0.48
C VAL A 160 5.83 7.49 0.70
N SER A 161 4.54 7.15 0.77
CA SER A 161 3.70 7.56 1.91
C SER A 161 4.16 6.96 3.24
N PHE A 162 4.89 5.85 3.20
CA PHE A 162 5.46 5.19 4.37
C PHE A 162 6.89 5.66 4.68
N THR A 163 7.50 6.45 3.80
CA THR A 163 8.84 6.99 4.02
C THR A 163 8.80 8.09 5.09
N HIS A 164 9.57 7.92 6.17
CA HIS A 164 9.63 8.91 7.24
C HIS A 164 10.16 10.26 6.73
N LYS A 165 11.23 10.27 5.92
CA LYS A 165 11.84 11.48 5.39
C LYS A 165 12.43 11.25 3.99
N VAL A 166 12.17 12.18 3.08
CA VAL A 166 12.67 12.22 1.71
C VAL A 166 13.62 13.42 1.58
N SER A 167 14.90 13.16 1.37
CA SER A 167 15.96 14.18 1.23
C SER A 167 16.53 14.28 -0.18
N ASN A 168 16.10 13.41 -1.08
CA ASN A 168 16.66 13.23 -2.42
C ASN A 168 15.66 13.53 -3.54
N TYR A 169 14.58 14.26 -3.25
CA TYR A 169 13.64 14.75 -4.25
C TYR A 169 13.93 16.23 -4.55
N PRO A 170 14.46 16.57 -5.75
CA PRO A 170 14.84 17.93 -6.09
C PRO A 170 13.67 18.93 -6.00
N GLY A 171 13.99 20.18 -5.67
CA GLY A 171 13.00 21.25 -5.44
C GLY A 171 12.59 21.43 -3.99
N PHE A 172 13.02 20.56 -3.08
CA PHE A 172 12.82 20.67 -1.64
C PHE A 172 14.18 20.79 -0.95
N PRO A 173 14.59 22.01 -0.53
CA PRO A 173 15.90 22.21 0.10
C PRO A 173 15.99 21.51 1.46
N ASP A 174 14.89 21.49 2.19
CA ASP A 174 14.75 20.76 3.45
C ASP A 174 14.09 19.40 3.21
N PRO A 175 14.56 18.31 3.86
CA PRO A 175 13.95 17.01 3.65
C PRO A 175 12.51 16.96 4.20
N LEU A 176 11.60 16.38 3.42
CA LEU A 176 10.16 16.37 3.66
C LEU A 176 9.68 15.01 4.18
N ALA A 177 8.60 14.93 4.95
CA ALA A 177 8.00 13.65 5.25
C ALA A 177 7.43 13.01 3.96
N GLY A 178 7.56 11.68 3.81
CA GLY A 178 7.13 11.01 2.58
C GLY A 178 5.62 11.07 2.34
N TYR A 179 4.82 10.95 3.41
CA TYR A 179 3.37 11.16 3.33
C TYR A 179 3.01 12.57 2.86
N GLU A 180 3.82 13.57 3.22
CA GLU A 180 3.57 14.96 2.83
C GLU A 180 3.93 15.18 1.36
N LEU A 181 5.02 14.58 0.86
CA LEU A 181 5.33 14.58 -0.56
C LEU A 181 4.20 13.91 -1.38
N ALA A 182 3.76 12.73 -0.95
CA ALA A 182 2.63 12.02 -1.57
C ALA A 182 1.35 12.85 -1.59
N HIS A 183 1.03 13.51 -0.46
CA HIS A 183 -0.13 14.37 -0.35
C HIS A 183 -0.04 15.55 -1.33
N ARG A 184 1.11 16.25 -1.41
CA ARG A 184 1.31 17.37 -2.35
C ARG A 184 1.13 16.93 -3.81
N MET A 185 1.67 15.77 -4.20
CA MET A 185 1.47 15.19 -5.53
C MET A 185 0.00 14.86 -5.80
N THR A 186 -0.69 14.30 -4.80
CA THR A 186 -2.12 13.94 -4.88
C THR A 186 -2.98 15.19 -5.09
N GLU A 187 -2.75 16.24 -4.31
CA GLU A 187 -3.49 17.50 -4.43
C GLU A 187 -3.24 18.19 -5.77
N GLN A 188 -2.03 18.08 -6.32
CA GLN A 188 -1.74 18.58 -7.67
C GLN A 188 -2.55 17.83 -8.73
N ALA A 189 -2.61 16.49 -8.66
CA ALA A 189 -3.42 15.68 -9.56
C ALA A 189 -4.92 16.00 -9.44
N LYS A 190 -5.46 16.10 -8.22
CA LYS A 190 -6.85 16.51 -7.99
C LYS A 190 -7.15 17.88 -8.59
N LYS A 191 -6.29 18.88 -8.35
CA LYS A 191 -6.44 20.24 -8.90
C LYS A 191 -6.38 20.28 -10.43
N ALA A 192 -5.64 19.35 -11.05
CA ALA A 192 -5.62 19.21 -12.50
C ALA A 192 -6.92 18.60 -13.08
N GLY A 193 -7.82 18.08 -12.23
CA GLY A 193 -9.09 17.47 -12.64
C GLY A 193 -9.05 15.95 -12.78
N VAL A 194 -8.01 15.30 -12.23
CA VAL A 194 -7.89 13.83 -12.24
C VAL A 194 -8.97 13.22 -11.36
N VAL A 195 -9.67 12.21 -11.88
CA VAL A 195 -10.63 11.43 -11.11
C VAL A 195 -9.90 10.29 -10.41
N MET A 196 -10.04 10.18 -9.09
CA MET A 196 -9.39 9.14 -8.29
C MET A 196 -10.41 8.13 -7.73
N ARG A 197 -10.10 6.84 -7.84
CA ARG A 197 -10.78 5.70 -7.25
C ARG A 197 -9.80 5.01 -6.30
N LEU A 198 -9.79 5.44 -5.04
CA LEU A 198 -8.80 4.99 -4.04
C LEU A 198 -9.44 4.04 -3.02
N ALA A 199 -8.62 3.13 -2.49
CA ALA A 199 -9.02 2.08 -1.55
C ALA A 199 -10.20 1.24 -2.09
N VAL A 200 -10.17 0.93 -3.39
CA VAL A 200 -11.17 0.08 -4.05
C VAL A 200 -10.64 -1.33 -4.22
N ASP A 201 -11.51 -2.32 -4.38
CA ASP A 201 -11.07 -3.63 -4.84
C ASP A 201 -11.02 -3.64 -6.36
N VAL A 202 -9.90 -4.06 -6.94
CA VAL A 202 -9.83 -4.32 -8.37
C VAL A 202 -10.03 -5.81 -8.60
N THR A 203 -11.22 -6.18 -9.07
CA THR A 203 -11.64 -7.59 -9.12
C THR A 203 -11.42 -8.23 -10.47
N SER A 204 -11.31 -7.42 -11.53
CA SER A 204 -10.91 -7.88 -12.86
C SER A 204 -10.10 -6.83 -13.60
N VAL A 205 -9.10 -7.27 -14.34
CA VAL A 205 -8.35 -6.47 -15.32
C VAL A 205 -8.37 -7.24 -16.63
N ASP A 206 -8.78 -6.56 -17.70
CA ASP A 206 -8.69 -7.01 -19.08
C ASP A 206 -7.91 -5.97 -19.89
N LEU A 207 -6.62 -6.22 -20.06
CA LEU A 207 -5.70 -5.33 -20.76
C LEU A 207 -5.92 -5.31 -22.28
N ASN A 208 -6.44 -6.39 -22.84
CA ASN A 208 -6.69 -6.48 -24.29
C ASN A 208 -7.86 -5.58 -24.68
N ASN A 209 -8.92 -5.60 -23.88
CA ASN A 209 -10.12 -4.77 -24.06
C ASN A 209 -10.06 -3.42 -23.32
N LYS A 210 -8.99 -3.19 -22.54
CA LYS A 210 -8.76 -1.97 -21.75
C LYS A 210 -9.90 -1.72 -20.77
N GLN A 211 -10.29 -2.78 -20.06
CA GLN A 211 -11.35 -2.78 -19.06
C GLN A 211 -10.82 -3.16 -17.69
N VAL A 212 -11.31 -2.48 -16.66
CA VAL A 212 -11.01 -2.79 -15.27
C VAL A 212 -12.29 -2.75 -14.48
N ILE A 213 -12.58 -3.80 -13.72
CA ILE A 213 -13.74 -3.88 -12.84
C ILE A 213 -13.28 -3.59 -11.42
N ILE A 214 -13.94 -2.62 -10.78
CA ILE A 214 -13.72 -2.28 -9.38
C ILE A 214 -14.98 -2.49 -8.54
N ASP A 215 -14.77 -2.85 -7.27
CA ASP A 215 -15.81 -3.10 -6.26
C ASP A 215 -16.96 -4.02 -6.73
N ASP A 216 -16.65 -4.93 -7.67
CA ASP A 216 -17.58 -5.85 -8.34
C ASP A 216 -18.80 -5.20 -9.03
N ASN A 217 -18.75 -3.89 -9.27
CA ASN A 217 -19.91 -3.19 -9.84
C ASN A 217 -19.57 -2.07 -10.84
N GLU A 218 -18.40 -1.43 -10.79
CA GLU A 218 -18.01 -0.38 -11.74
C GLU A 218 -17.01 -0.94 -12.76
N THR A 219 -17.40 -0.96 -14.04
CA THR A 219 -16.52 -1.28 -15.17
C THR A 219 -15.96 0.02 -15.76
N LEU A 220 -14.66 0.21 -15.65
CA LEU A 220 -13.90 1.30 -16.24
C LEU A 220 -13.39 0.86 -17.61
N VAL A 221 -13.76 1.59 -18.66
CA VAL A 221 -13.30 1.36 -20.04
C VAL A 221 -12.40 2.50 -20.49
N ALA A 222 -11.21 2.20 -20.99
CA ALA A 222 -10.22 3.21 -21.38
C ALA A 222 -9.74 3.05 -22.84
N LYS A 223 -9.21 4.12 -23.43
CA LYS A 223 -8.48 4.02 -24.71
C LYS A 223 -7.05 3.53 -24.51
N ARG A 224 -6.46 3.88 -23.35
CA ARG A 224 -5.10 3.50 -22.93
C ARG A 224 -5.08 3.13 -21.45
N ILE A 225 -4.20 2.20 -21.07
CA ILE A 225 -3.93 1.84 -19.68
C ILE A 225 -2.46 2.12 -19.35
N ILE A 226 -2.18 2.70 -18.18
CA ILE A 226 -0.85 2.72 -17.57
C ILE A 226 -0.82 1.80 -16.35
N ILE A 227 0.04 0.79 -16.35
CA ILE A 227 0.33 -0.04 -15.18
C ILE A 227 1.43 0.66 -14.36
N ALA A 228 1.06 1.22 -13.22
CA ALA A 228 1.94 1.97 -12.30
C ALA A 228 1.79 1.47 -10.85
N THR A 229 1.57 0.16 -10.70
CA THR A 229 1.31 -0.54 -9.42
C THR A 229 2.54 -0.66 -8.52
N GLY A 230 3.72 -0.30 -9.03
CA GLY A 230 4.98 -0.29 -8.29
C GLY A 230 5.47 -1.68 -7.90
N ALA A 231 6.20 -1.75 -6.79
CA ALA A 231 6.75 -2.98 -6.23
C ALA A 231 6.59 -3.00 -4.71
N SER A 232 6.64 -4.20 -4.14
CA SER A 232 6.60 -4.44 -2.70
C SER A 232 7.81 -5.27 -2.26
N PRO A 233 8.27 -5.13 -1.00
CA PRO A 233 9.26 -6.03 -0.45
C PRO A 233 8.80 -7.48 -0.57
N ARG A 234 9.69 -8.37 -0.99
CA ARG A 234 9.40 -9.80 -1.07
C ARG A 234 9.32 -10.34 0.37
N PRO A 235 8.16 -10.84 0.82
CA PRO A 235 8.09 -11.53 2.09
C PRO A 235 8.89 -12.83 2.03
N LEU A 236 9.48 -13.22 3.15
CA LEU A 236 10.11 -14.52 3.36
C LEU A 236 9.06 -15.64 3.47
N ASN A 237 7.82 -15.30 3.85
CA ASN A 237 6.71 -16.21 4.11
C ASN A 237 7.03 -17.27 5.18
N ILE A 238 7.70 -16.84 6.25
CA ILE A 238 8.04 -17.69 7.40
C ILE A 238 7.20 -17.33 8.63
N PRO A 239 6.97 -18.26 9.57
CA PRO A 239 6.26 -17.99 10.82
C PRO A 239 6.81 -16.76 11.55
N GLY A 240 5.92 -15.89 12.02
CA GLY A 240 6.24 -14.69 12.78
C GLY A 240 6.55 -13.45 11.94
N GLU A 241 6.83 -13.59 10.63
CA GLU A 241 7.15 -12.43 9.77
C GLU A 241 5.98 -11.44 9.70
N LYS A 242 4.76 -11.95 9.49
CA LYS A 242 3.55 -11.14 9.36
C LYS A 242 3.14 -10.53 10.70
N GLU A 243 3.21 -11.31 11.78
CA GLU A 243 2.78 -10.95 13.12
C GLU A 243 3.69 -9.88 13.75
N LEU A 244 4.98 -9.92 13.43
CA LEU A 244 6.01 -9.04 13.98
C LEU A 244 6.40 -7.90 13.04
N LYS A 245 5.79 -7.80 11.86
CA LYS A 245 5.94 -6.66 10.95
C LYS A 245 5.58 -5.36 11.68
N GLY A 246 6.52 -4.40 11.70
CA GLY A 246 6.38 -3.14 12.43
C GLY A 246 6.47 -3.26 13.97
N LYS A 247 6.71 -4.46 14.51
CA LYS A 247 6.88 -4.74 15.95
C LYS A 247 8.26 -5.36 16.26
N GLY A 248 9.24 -5.04 15.43
CA GLY A 248 10.61 -5.59 15.49
C GLY A 248 11.13 -6.04 14.13
N ILE A 249 10.25 -6.30 13.16
CA ILE A 249 10.63 -6.58 11.76
C ILE A 249 10.35 -5.35 10.89
N SER A 250 11.38 -4.90 10.18
CA SER A 250 11.37 -3.78 9.24
C SER A 250 11.76 -4.23 7.83
N TYR A 251 11.29 -3.47 6.85
CA TYR A 251 11.66 -3.60 5.44
C TYR A 251 12.28 -2.29 4.89
N CYS A 252 12.51 -1.31 5.76
CA CYS A 252 13.01 0.02 5.41
C CYS A 252 14.07 0.48 6.41
N ALA A 253 15.35 0.28 6.06
CA ALA A 253 16.48 0.76 6.86
C ALA A 253 16.41 2.27 7.10
N THR A 254 16.19 3.06 6.06
CA THR A 254 16.12 4.52 6.14
C THR A 254 14.99 5.04 7.05
N CYS A 255 13.91 4.27 7.18
CA CYS A 255 12.79 4.61 8.04
C CYS A 255 13.09 4.29 9.51
N ASP A 256 13.62 3.09 9.77
CA ASP A 256 13.57 2.49 11.10
C ASP A 256 14.92 2.38 11.80
N ALA A 257 16.06 2.42 11.09
CA ALA A 257 17.38 2.19 11.67
C ALA A 257 17.71 3.13 12.84
N LYS A 258 17.24 4.38 12.80
CA LYS A 258 17.42 5.38 13.86
C LYS A 258 16.83 4.97 15.22
N TYR A 259 15.83 4.09 15.25
CA TYR A 259 15.23 3.58 16.50
C TYR A 259 16.04 2.42 17.13
N TYR A 260 17.08 1.98 16.43
CA TYR A 260 18.00 0.92 16.85
C TYR A 260 19.36 1.48 17.32
N GLN A 261 19.36 2.70 17.85
CA GLN A 261 20.59 3.33 18.31
C GLN A 261 21.27 2.48 19.40
N ASN A 262 22.53 2.09 19.16
CA ASN A 262 23.32 1.20 20.03
C ASN A 262 22.67 -0.18 20.29
N LYS A 263 21.78 -0.65 19.39
CA LYS A 263 21.14 -1.96 19.48
C LYS A 263 21.77 -2.97 18.52
N GLU A 264 21.48 -4.25 18.70
CA GLU A 264 21.95 -5.32 17.79
C GLU A 264 20.84 -5.70 16.83
N VAL A 265 21.14 -5.83 15.54
CA VAL A 265 20.12 -6.12 14.53
C VAL A 265 20.53 -7.27 13.61
N VAL A 266 19.54 -7.98 13.09
CA VAL A 266 19.72 -8.98 12.04
C VAL A 266 19.29 -8.38 10.71
N VAL A 267 20.06 -8.62 9.65
CA VAL A 267 19.68 -8.25 8.29
C VAL A 267 19.56 -9.51 7.45
N ILE A 268 18.45 -9.67 6.72
CA ILE A 268 18.24 -10.83 5.84
C ILE A 268 18.50 -10.42 4.39
N GLY A 269 19.46 -11.09 3.74
CA GLY A 269 19.78 -10.90 2.32
C GLY A 269 21.28 -10.69 2.07
N GLY A 270 21.67 -10.81 0.80
CA GLY A 270 23.07 -10.64 0.37
C GLY A 270 23.26 -10.01 -1.01
N GLY A 271 22.19 -9.47 -1.60
CA GLY A 271 22.26 -8.65 -2.81
C GLY A 271 22.56 -7.17 -2.50
N ASN A 272 22.62 -6.31 -3.53
CA ASN A 272 22.95 -4.88 -3.39
C ASN A 272 22.17 -4.20 -2.26
N SER A 273 20.83 -4.35 -2.24
CA SER A 273 20.00 -3.72 -1.19
C SER A 273 20.39 -4.17 0.21
N ALA A 274 20.61 -5.46 0.44
CA ALA A 274 20.97 -5.94 1.77
C ALA A 274 22.34 -5.40 2.21
N VAL A 275 23.31 -5.37 1.30
CA VAL A 275 24.69 -4.95 1.60
C VAL A 275 24.78 -3.43 1.80
N GLU A 276 24.21 -2.64 0.90
CA GLU A 276 24.24 -1.18 0.96
C GLU A 276 23.42 -0.64 2.14
N GLU A 277 22.24 -1.22 2.39
CA GLU A 277 21.42 -0.82 3.56
C GLU A 277 22.08 -1.26 4.88
N SER A 278 22.82 -2.37 4.90
CA SER A 278 23.59 -2.76 6.11
C SER A 278 24.68 -1.73 6.43
N ASP A 279 25.39 -1.23 5.43
CA ASP A 279 26.36 -0.14 5.64
C ASP A 279 25.68 1.09 6.23
N PHE A 280 24.51 1.48 5.71
CA PHE A 280 23.74 2.59 6.26
C PHE A 280 23.28 2.34 7.71
N ILE A 281 22.70 1.17 8.00
CA ILE A 281 22.24 0.77 9.34
C ILE A 281 23.40 0.80 10.34
N SER A 282 24.61 0.41 9.93
CA SER A 282 25.81 0.30 10.80
C SER A 282 26.17 1.62 11.51
N ARG A 283 25.70 2.75 10.98
CA ARG A 283 25.89 4.09 11.55
C ARG A 283 25.09 4.31 12.82
N PHE A 284 23.99 3.59 13.00
CA PHE A 284 23.07 3.73 14.14
C PHE A 284 23.25 2.62 15.16
N VAL A 285 23.48 1.39 14.69
CA VAL A 285 23.44 0.19 15.54
C VAL A 285 24.80 -0.13 16.17
N ALA A 286 24.77 -0.98 17.20
CA ALA A 286 25.97 -1.54 17.83
C ALA A 286 26.60 -2.62 16.94
N SER A 287 25.78 -3.53 16.39
CA SER A 287 26.24 -4.62 15.51
C SER A 287 25.13 -5.07 14.55
N ILE A 288 25.56 -5.65 13.43
CA ILE A 288 24.71 -6.25 12.40
C ILE A 288 25.14 -7.70 12.20
N THR A 289 24.19 -8.63 12.26
CA THR A 289 24.36 -9.98 11.75
C THR A 289 23.57 -10.14 10.45
N MET A 290 24.27 -10.15 9.32
CA MET A 290 23.67 -10.45 8.03
C MET A 290 23.49 -11.96 7.88
N VAL A 291 22.32 -12.40 7.44
CA VAL A 291 22.00 -13.81 7.14
C VAL A 291 21.81 -13.94 5.64
N HIS A 292 22.61 -14.81 5.02
CA HIS A 292 22.56 -15.03 3.59
C HIS A 292 22.61 -16.52 3.24
N GLN A 293 21.73 -16.93 2.34
CA GLN A 293 21.55 -18.33 1.95
C GLN A 293 22.68 -18.90 1.08
N PHE A 294 23.43 -18.04 0.37
CA PHE A 294 24.57 -18.48 -0.45
C PHE A 294 25.87 -18.41 0.35
N ASP A 295 26.92 -19.02 -0.19
CA ASP A 295 28.29 -18.99 0.34
C ASP A 295 29.06 -17.70 -0.01
N ALA A 296 28.49 -16.87 -0.88
CA ALA A 296 29.02 -15.57 -1.27
C ALA A 296 27.90 -14.54 -1.48
N LEU A 297 28.21 -13.25 -1.29
CA LEU A 297 27.28 -12.15 -1.57
C LEU A 297 27.07 -11.99 -3.09
N THR A 298 25.86 -11.60 -3.49
CA THR A 298 25.51 -11.30 -4.89
C THR A 298 25.52 -9.81 -5.20
N ALA A 299 25.86 -8.97 -4.21
CA ALA A 299 26.07 -7.54 -4.41
C ALA A 299 27.27 -7.23 -5.32
N ASN A 300 27.36 -5.99 -5.79
CA ASN A 300 28.51 -5.50 -6.54
C ASN A 300 29.78 -5.50 -5.67
N LYS A 301 30.96 -5.68 -6.29
CA LYS A 301 32.23 -5.86 -5.58
C LYS A 301 32.59 -4.71 -4.64
N GLU A 302 32.34 -3.46 -5.05
CA GLU A 302 32.63 -2.29 -4.23
C GLU A 302 31.80 -2.28 -2.94
N ALA A 303 30.51 -2.60 -3.02
CA ALA A 303 29.65 -2.73 -1.85
C ALA A 303 30.10 -3.89 -0.93
N GLN A 304 30.53 -5.01 -1.52
CA GLN A 304 31.09 -6.12 -0.75
C GLN A 304 32.35 -5.71 0.01
N GLU A 305 33.29 -5.02 -0.64
CA GLU A 305 34.53 -4.54 -0.01
C GLU A 305 34.26 -3.64 1.20
N LYS A 306 33.33 -2.67 1.07
CA LYS A 306 32.92 -1.80 2.19
C LYS A 306 32.26 -2.59 3.32
N CYS A 307 31.40 -3.54 2.98
CA CYS A 307 30.71 -4.39 3.94
C CYS A 307 31.70 -5.26 4.73
N PHE A 308 32.64 -5.91 4.05
CA PHE A 308 33.67 -6.74 4.69
C PHE A 308 34.65 -5.92 5.54
N ALA A 309 34.91 -4.66 5.18
CA ALA A 309 35.77 -3.76 5.95
C ALA A 309 35.10 -3.20 7.22
N ASN A 310 33.78 -3.34 7.37
CA ASN A 310 33.04 -2.77 8.49
C ASN A 310 32.95 -3.78 9.65
N GLU A 311 33.70 -3.52 10.73
CA GLU A 311 33.78 -4.41 11.91
C GLU A 311 32.44 -4.64 12.62
N LYS A 312 31.45 -3.77 12.41
CA LYS A 312 30.11 -3.95 12.97
C LYS A 312 29.28 -5.00 12.22
N ILE A 313 29.68 -5.37 11.01
CA ILE A 313 28.91 -6.26 10.14
C ILE A 313 29.54 -7.65 10.16
N LYS A 314 28.78 -8.64 10.63
CA LYS A 314 29.14 -10.06 10.56
C LYS A 314 28.19 -10.75 9.61
N ILE A 315 28.73 -11.57 8.71
CA ILE A 315 27.93 -12.28 7.72
C ILE A 315 27.88 -13.77 8.05
N LEU A 316 26.66 -14.28 8.09
CA LEU A 316 26.35 -15.68 8.29
C LEU A 316 25.89 -16.26 6.95
N PHE A 317 26.86 -16.82 6.21
CA PHE A 317 26.65 -17.47 4.91
C PHE A 317 26.02 -18.86 5.04
N SER A 318 25.43 -19.34 3.96
CA SER A 318 24.76 -20.65 3.89
C SER A 318 23.66 -20.85 4.93
N HIS A 319 23.06 -19.76 5.42
CA HIS A 319 21.97 -19.80 6.38
C HIS A 319 20.71 -19.12 5.85
N GLU A 320 19.57 -19.69 6.19
CA GLU A 320 18.26 -19.16 5.83
C GLU A 320 17.38 -19.01 7.08
N PRO A 321 16.65 -17.90 7.26
CA PRO A 321 15.71 -17.76 8.36
C PRO A 321 14.52 -18.72 8.19
N ARG A 322 14.11 -19.35 9.28
CA ARG A 322 12.99 -20.30 9.35
C ARG A 322 11.81 -19.79 10.17
N ALA A 323 12.03 -18.90 11.13
CA ALA A 323 10.97 -18.28 11.92
C ALA A 323 11.49 -17.03 12.64
N PHE A 324 10.57 -16.13 12.97
CA PHE A 324 10.77 -15.03 13.91
C PHE A 324 9.88 -15.20 15.12
N GLU A 325 10.45 -15.06 16.30
CA GLU A 325 9.71 -15.09 17.57
C GLU A 325 10.05 -13.86 18.38
N LYS A 326 9.09 -13.37 19.17
CA LYS A 326 9.33 -12.24 20.08
C LYS A 326 9.48 -12.77 21.50
N ASN A 327 10.56 -12.37 22.17
CA ASN A 327 10.82 -12.67 23.57
C ASN A 327 11.12 -11.36 24.31
N GLY A 328 10.11 -10.85 25.04
CA GLY A 328 10.17 -9.50 25.61
C GLY A 328 10.34 -8.43 24.51
N ASP A 329 11.38 -7.62 24.64
CA ASP A 329 11.73 -6.58 23.66
C ASP A 329 12.66 -7.06 22.55
N LYS A 330 13.11 -8.32 22.59
CA LYS A 330 14.02 -8.91 21.60
C LYS A 330 13.26 -9.77 20.58
N ILE A 331 13.85 -9.88 19.39
CA ILE A 331 13.45 -10.79 18.33
C ILE A 331 14.45 -11.95 18.25
N ILE A 332 13.92 -13.17 18.31
CA ILE A 332 14.65 -14.41 18.05
C ILE A 332 14.45 -14.76 16.59
N THR A 333 15.54 -14.82 15.82
CA THR A 333 15.55 -15.34 14.45
C THR A 333 16.09 -16.76 14.47
N LEU A 334 15.24 -17.74 14.19
CA LEU A 334 15.66 -19.12 13.96
C LEU A 334 16.28 -19.21 12.57
N VAL A 335 17.56 -19.56 12.47
CA VAL A 335 18.26 -19.75 11.20
C VAL A 335 18.69 -21.20 11.06
N GLU A 336 18.64 -21.71 9.83
CA GLU A 336 19.06 -23.05 9.47
C GLU A 336 20.28 -22.99 8.54
N HIS A 337 21.33 -23.71 8.87
CA HIS A 337 22.46 -23.93 8.00
C HIS A 337 22.07 -24.93 6.91
N LEU A 338 21.95 -24.47 5.67
CA LEU A 338 21.38 -25.25 4.56
C LEU A 338 22.14 -26.57 4.27
N PRO A 339 23.48 -26.62 4.32
CA PRO A 339 24.21 -27.87 4.09
C PRO A 339 24.03 -28.94 5.17
N THR A 340 23.91 -28.55 6.45
CA THR A 340 23.87 -29.52 7.57
C THR A 340 22.49 -29.72 8.18
N GLY A 341 21.55 -28.82 7.89
CA GLY A 341 20.24 -28.76 8.55
C GLY A 341 20.29 -28.30 10.02
N GLU A 342 21.46 -27.90 10.52
CA GLU A 342 21.62 -27.43 11.90
C GLU A 342 20.89 -26.09 12.08
N LYS A 343 20.10 -25.99 13.15
CA LYS A 343 19.35 -24.79 13.48
C LYS A 343 19.97 -24.09 14.68
N LYS A 344 20.03 -22.76 14.63
CA LYS A 344 20.43 -21.92 15.75
C LYS A 344 19.58 -20.67 15.85
N GLN A 345 19.59 -20.06 17.03
CA GLN A 345 18.84 -18.84 17.30
C GLN A 345 19.78 -17.63 17.33
N LEU A 346 19.39 -16.58 16.62
CA LEU A 346 20.01 -15.26 16.72
C LEU A 346 19.08 -14.36 17.53
N VAL A 347 19.58 -13.78 18.63
CA VAL A 347 18.83 -12.83 19.44
C VAL A 347 19.23 -11.43 19.01
N SER A 348 18.26 -10.57 18.73
CA SER A 348 18.48 -9.20 18.27
C SER A 348 17.38 -8.27 18.76
N ASP A 349 17.59 -6.96 18.67
CA ASP A 349 16.56 -5.97 18.95
C ASP A 349 15.59 -5.79 17.77
N GLY A 350 16.05 -6.09 16.55
CA GLY A 350 15.23 -5.98 15.35
C GLY A 350 15.81 -6.70 14.15
N VAL A 351 14.95 -6.92 13.17
CA VAL A 351 15.27 -7.61 11.93
C VAL A 351 14.92 -6.71 10.75
N PHE A 352 15.84 -6.57 9.81
CA PHE A 352 15.63 -5.89 8.53
C PHE A 352 15.62 -6.90 7.39
N VAL A 353 14.54 -6.96 6.62
CA VAL A 353 14.38 -7.94 5.54
C VAL A 353 14.61 -7.27 4.19
N PHE A 354 15.70 -7.67 3.51
CA PHE A 354 16.08 -7.21 2.17
C PHE A 354 16.24 -8.40 1.21
N ALA A 355 15.20 -9.24 1.13
CA ALA A 355 15.12 -10.40 0.23
C ALA A 355 14.75 -10.04 -1.23
N GLY A 356 14.89 -8.77 -1.60
CA GLY A 356 14.50 -8.21 -2.88
C GLY A 356 13.08 -7.66 -2.91
N MET A 357 12.73 -7.07 -4.05
CA MET A 357 11.42 -6.50 -4.33
C MET A 357 10.70 -7.37 -5.37
N ARG A 358 9.37 -7.40 -5.32
CA ARG A 358 8.54 -7.99 -6.37
C ARG A 358 7.63 -6.92 -6.98
N PRO A 359 7.49 -6.86 -8.32
CA PRO A 359 6.53 -5.96 -8.94
C PRO A 359 5.11 -6.38 -8.58
N ASN A 360 4.23 -5.41 -8.33
CA ASN A 360 2.85 -5.65 -7.91
C ASN A 360 1.98 -5.94 -9.13
N LEU A 361 1.93 -7.20 -9.56
CA LEU A 361 1.26 -7.64 -10.78
C LEU A 361 0.23 -8.74 -10.53
N GLU A 362 -0.09 -9.02 -9.26
CA GLU A 362 -0.97 -10.13 -8.88
C GLU A 362 -2.37 -10.06 -9.51
N MET A 363 -2.83 -8.85 -9.82
CA MET A 363 -4.11 -8.58 -10.50
C MET A 363 -4.06 -8.70 -12.03
N ILE A 364 -2.87 -8.78 -12.62
CA ILE A 364 -2.66 -8.82 -14.07
C ILE A 364 -2.45 -10.28 -14.49
N LYS A 365 -3.39 -10.82 -15.27
CA LYS A 365 -3.38 -12.25 -15.66
C LYS A 365 -2.85 -12.47 -17.07
N GLU A 366 -2.82 -11.41 -17.87
CA GLU A 366 -2.38 -11.43 -19.25
C GLU A 366 -0.87 -11.66 -19.35
N LYS A 367 -0.48 -12.31 -20.44
CA LYS A 367 0.93 -12.53 -20.76
C LYS A 367 1.55 -11.22 -21.27
N ILE A 368 2.19 -10.48 -20.37
CA ILE A 368 3.02 -9.33 -20.69
C ILE A 368 4.49 -9.76 -20.74
N ALA A 369 5.26 -9.18 -21.66
CA ALA A 369 6.71 -9.40 -21.70
C ALA A 369 7.37 -8.90 -20.41
N MET A 370 8.09 -9.79 -19.72
CA MET A 370 8.79 -9.48 -18.48
C MET A 370 10.28 -9.81 -18.60
N ASP A 371 11.09 -9.25 -17.70
CA ASP A 371 12.45 -9.72 -17.47
C ASP A 371 12.46 -10.99 -16.60
N GLU A 372 13.67 -11.53 -16.38
CA GLU A 372 13.89 -12.73 -15.56
C GLU A 372 13.49 -12.55 -14.08
N TRP A 373 13.30 -11.30 -13.64
CA TRP A 373 12.92 -10.93 -12.27
C TRP A 373 11.42 -10.63 -12.14
N GLY A 374 10.66 -10.76 -13.23
CA GLY A 374 9.21 -10.55 -13.29
C GLY A 374 8.76 -9.11 -13.50
N TYR A 375 9.67 -8.17 -13.79
CA TYR A 375 9.33 -6.78 -14.07
C TYR A 375 8.92 -6.59 -15.52
N ILE A 376 7.97 -5.69 -15.79
CA ILE A 376 7.45 -5.45 -17.14
C ILE A 376 8.55 -4.84 -18.02
N LYS A 377 8.82 -5.45 -19.18
CA LYS A 377 9.67 -4.85 -20.21
C LYS A 377 8.90 -3.75 -20.92
N THR A 378 9.55 -2.60 -21.07
CA THR A 378 9.03 -1.47 -21.82
C THR A 378 10.06 -0.96 -22.83
N ASP A 379 9.61 -0.24 -23.85
CA ASP A 379 10.47 0.58 -24.69
C ASP A 379 10.72 1.97 -24.07
N ASP A 380 11.47 2.83 -24.75
CA ASP A 380 11.83 4.17 -24.26
C ASP A 380 10.61 5.10 -24.10
N ASP A 381 9.48 4.78 -24.75
CA ASP A 381 8.21 5.52 -24.65
C ASP A 381 7.23 4.86 -23.64
N MET A 382 7.72 3.89 -22.86
CA MET A 382 6.98 3.15 -21.84
C MET A 382 5.89 2.20 -22.37
N HIS A 383 5.92 1.83 -23.65
CA HIS A 383 5.00 0.82 -24.20
C HIS A 383 5.32 -0.55 -23.64
N THR A 384 4.28 -1.33 -23.34
CA THR A 384 4.43 -2.76 -23.05
C THR A 384 4.30 -3.59 -24.33
N SER A 385 4.38 -4.91 -24.20
CA SER A 385 4.08 -5.83 -25.30
C SER A 385 2.60 -5.87 -25.72
N ILE A 386 1.69 -5.21 -24.98
CA ILE A 386 0.26 -5.14 -25.31
C ILE A 386 -0.04 -3.75 -25.87
N ALA A 387 -0.56 -3.70 -27.10
CA ALA A 387 -0.88 -2.44 -27.77
C ALA A 387 -1.89 -1.61 -26.96
N GLY A 388 -1.55 -0.32 -26.76
CA GLY A 388 -2.33 0.62 -25.97
C GLY A 388 -2.19 0.45 -24.45
N VAL A 389 -1.25 -0.37 -23.99
CA VAL A 389 -0.91 -0.55 -22.57
C VAL A 389 0.53 -0.14 -22.34
N PHE A 390 0.71 0.74 -21.36
CA PHE A 390 1.97 1.31 -20.91
C PHE A 390 2.27 0.82 -19.49
N ALA A 391 3.53 0.89 -19.07
CA ALA A 391 3.91 0.65 -17.69
C ALA A 391 4.93 1.67 -17.21
N ALA A 392 4.84 2.13 -15.96
CA ALA A 392 5.70 3.18 -15.43
C ALA A 392 6.02 2.99 -13.95
N GLY A 393 7.20 3.45 -13.52
CA GLY A 393 7.64 3.35 -12.14
C GLY A 393 8.26 2.00 -11.81
N ASP A 394 8.25 1.62 -10.54
CA ASP A 394 9.04 0.47 -10.07
C ASP A 394 8.54 -0.90 -10.54
N VAL A 395 7.42 -0.94 -11.26
CA VAL A 395 6.87 -2.16 -11.89
C VAL A 395 7.62 -2.54 -13.18
N VAL A 396 8.36 -1.60 -13.78
CA VAL A 396 9.09 -1.83 -15.04
C VAL A 396 10.51 -2.35 -14.79
N SER A 397 11.05 -3.03 -15.81
CA SER A 397 12.43 -3.52 -15.80
C SER A 397 13.39 -2.34 -15.90
N LYS A 398 14.04 -2.00 -14.79
CA LYS A 398 15.02 -0.91 -14.72
C LYS A 398 16.05 -1.12 -13.62
N LYS A 399 17.20 -0.48 -13.80
CA LYS A 399 18.36 -0.59 -12.89
C LYS A 399 18.13 0.13 -11.56
N TYR A 400 17.53 1.33 -11.60
CA TYR A 400 17.36 2.19 -10.44
C TYR A 400 15.88 2.40 -10.13
N ARG A 401 15.54 2.32 -8.85
CA ARG A 401 14.18 2.49 -8.32
C ARG A 401 14.20 3.62 -7.31
N GLN A 402 13.85 4.81 -7.77
CA GLN A 402 13.83 6.05 -6.99
C GLN A 402 12.56 6.84 -7.34
N ILE A 403 12.11 7.70 -6.43
CA ILE A 403 10.93 8.55 -6.65
C ILE A 403 11.10 9.35 -7.95
N THR A 404 12.27 9.96 -8.17
CA THR A 404 12.58 10.76 -9.37
C THR A 404 12.54 9.94 -10.66
N THR A 405 13.06 8.71 -10.65
CA THR A 405 12.96 7.81 -11.81
C THR A 405 11.51 7.40 -12.09
N ALA A 406 10.71 7.15 -11.05
CA ALA A 406 9.30 6.84 -11.23
C ALA A 406 8.50 8.02 -11.78
N VAL A 407 8.81 9.24 -11.35
CA VAL A 407 8.26 10.49 -11.91
C VAL A 407 8.65 10.67 -13.38
N ALA A 408 9.91 10.36 -13.74
CA ALA A 408 10.36 10.40 -15.13
C ALA A 408 9.57 9.42 -16.01
N ASP A 409 9.48 8.14 -15.61
CA ASP A 409 8.71 7.11 -16.32
C ASP A 409 7.24 7.55 -16.52
N GLY A 410 6.62 8.08 -15.46
CA GLY A 410 5.23 8.57 -15.51
C GLY A 410 5.06 9.74 -16.49
N THR A 411 6.04 10.65 -16.56
CA THR A 411 6.04 11.76 -17.52
C THR A 411 6.14 11.24 -18.95
N ILE A 412 7.08 10.33 -19.21
CA ILE A 412 7.31 9.75 -20.53
C ILE A 412 6.04 9.04 -21.02
N ALA A 413 5.46 8.16 -20.21
CA ALA A 413 4.23 7.45 -20.56
C ALA A 413 3.07 8.41 -20.88
N ALA A 414 2.90 9.47 -20.08
CA ALA A 414 1.86 10.47 -20.32
C ALA A 414 2.07 11.24 -21.62
N MET A 415 3.31 11.61 -21.94
CA MET A 415 3.65 12.33 -23.17
C MET A 415 3.44 11.45 -24.42
N ALA A 416 3.87 10.18 -24.36
CA ALA A 416 3.65 9.22 -25.43
C ALA A 416 2.15 9.03 -25.71
N ILE A 417 1.35 8.75 -24.67
CA ILE A 417 -0.11 8.60 -24.79
C ILE A 417 -0.77 9.86 -25.34
N SER A 418 -0.36 11.04 -24.86
CA SER A 418 -0.93 12.31 -25.33
C SER A 418 -0.70 12.53 -26.82
N LYS A 419 0.46 12.13 -27.33
CA LYS A 419 0.78 12.21 -28.76
C LYS A 419 0.00 11.18 -29.59
N GLU A 420 -0.27 10.00 -29.06
CA GLU A 420 -1.03 8.95 -29.75
C GLU A 420 -2.55 9.19 -29.81
N LEU A 421 -3.09 9.96 -28.85
CA LEU A 421 -4.53 10.22 -28.74
C LEU A 421 -4.95 11.58 -29.33
N GLN A 422 -3.99 12.41 -29.75
CA GLN A 422 -4.18 13.58 -30.60
C GLN A 422 -4.30 13.17 -32.06
#